data_AF-A0A7X7L626-F1
#
_entry.id   AF-A0A7X7L626-F1
#
_cell.length_a   1.000
_cell.length_b   1.000
_cell.length_c   1.000
_cell.angle_alpha   90.00
_cell.angle_beta   90.00
_cell.angle_gamma   90.00
#
_symmetry.space_group_name_H-M   'P 1'
#
loop_
_entity.id
_entity.type
_entity.pdbx_description
1 polymer ?
#
loop_
_entity_poly.entity_id
_entity_poly.type
_entity_poly.pdbx_seq_one_letter_code
_entity_poly.pdbx_strand_id
1 'polypeptide(L)' 'NSLTNNICERLVNYSIHSVSDGNDALGEVTVKLKSKDLIVTGRGLSTNIIESSIMAYINGINKILEMA' A
#
# COMPACT_ATOMS: atom_id res chain seq x y z
N ASN A 1 1.24 14.09 -0.05
CA ASN A 1 0.93 13.84 1.38
C ASN A 1 -0.12 14.81 1.96
N SER A 2 -0.56 15.82 1.21
CA SER A 2 -1.72 16.67 1.60
C SER A 2 -3.04 15.89 1.66
N LEU A 3 -3.23 14.89 0.79
CA LEU A 3 -4.44 14.05 0.76
C LEU A 3 -4.61 13.19 2.02
N THR A 4 -3.51 12.72 2.60
CA THR A 4 -3.51 11.85 3.79
C THR A 4 -3.02 12.58 5.03
N ASN A 5 -3.11 13.92 5.07
CA ASN A 5 -2.76 14.75 6.22
C ASN A 5 -1.41 14.41 6.88
N ASN A 6 -0.41 14.01 6.09
CA ASN A 6 0.90 13.54 6.59
C ASN A 6 0.85 12.39 7.62
N ILE A 7 -0.21 11.56 7.60
CA ILE A 7 -0.34 10.39 8.49
C ILE A 7 0.85 9.42 8.31
N CYS A 8 1.32 9.23 7.08
CA CYS A 8 2.52 8.47 6.78
C CYS A 8 3.73 9.41 6.69
N GLU A 9 4.71 9.20 7.56
CA GLU A 9 5.98 9.93 7.55
C GLU A 9 6.93 9.37 6.49
N ARG A 10 6.90 8.04 6.29
CA ARG A 10 7.83 7.37 5.37
C ARG A 10 7.28 6.07 4.80
N LEU A 11 7.43 5.89 3.49
CA LEU A 11 7.32 4.61 2.80
C LEU A 11 8.61 3.82 3.06
N VAL A 12 8.55 2.82 3.93
CA VAL A 12 9.70 2.00 4.35
C VAL A 12 10.05 0.97 3.28
N ASN A 13 9.02 0.38 2.67
CA ASN A 13 9.20 -0.63 1.63
C ASN A 13 8.04 -0.57 0.65
N TYR A 14 8.35 -0.88 -0.60
CA TYR A 14 7.40 -1.04 -1.68
C TYR A 14 7.84 -2.25 -2.50
N SER A 15 6.94 -3.20 -2.69
CA SER A 15 7.16 -4.38 -3.51
C SER A 15 5.95 -4.65 -4.39
N ILE A 16 6.22 -5.14 -5.60
CA ILE A 16 5.22 -5.55 -6.58
C ILE A 16 5.55 -6.96 -7.03
N HIS A 17 4.55 -7.80 -7.19
CA HIS A 17 4.71 -9.07 -7.90
C HIS A 17 3.44 -9.44 -8.67
N SER A 18 3.61 -10.23 -9.72
CA SER A 18 2.49 -10.86 -10.43
C SER A 18 2.01 -12.07 -9.62
N VAL A 19 0.70 -12.16 -9.40
CA VAL A 19 0.04 -13.29 -8.72
C VAL A 19 -0.40 -14.34 -9.74
N SER A 20 -0.72 -13.91 -10.96
CA SER A 20 -1.10 -14.78 -12.07
C SER A 20 -0.34 -14.41 -13.34
N ASP A 21 -0.41 -15.28 -14.34
CA ASP A 21 0.19 -15.09 -15.67
C ASP A 21 -0.86 -14.70 -16.71
N GLY A 22 -0.42 -14.12 -17.82
CA GLY A 22 -1.26 -13.72 -18.95
C GLY A 22 -1.58 -12.23 -18.97
N ASN A 23 -2.38 -11.80 -19.95
CA ASN A 23 -2.70 -10.39 -20.17
C ASN A 23 -3.59 -9.79 -19.05
N ASP A 24 -4.31 -10.67 -18.35
CA ASP A 24 -5.16 -10.34 -17.20
C ASP A 24 -4.48 -10.70 -15.86
N ALA A 25 -3.14 -10.70 -15.86
CA ALA A 25 -2.35 -10.96 -14.67
C ALA A 25 -2.71 -9.97 -13.55
N LEU A 26 -2.95 -10.50 -12.35
CA LEU A 26 -3.15 -9.69 -11.16
C LEU A 26 -1.78 -9.26 -10.62
N GLY A 27 -1.59 -7.96 -10.44
CA GLY A 27 -0.44 -7.42 -9.73
C GLY A 27 -0.78 -7.17 -8.27
N GLU A 28 -0.08 -7.86 -7.37
CA GLU A 28 -0.12 -7.54 -5.94
C GLU A 28 0.97 -6.51 -5.63
N VAL A 29 0.56 -5.42 -4.98
CA VAL A 29 1.47 -4.42 -4.41
C VAL A 29 1.39 -4.49 -2.90
N THR A 30 2.55 -4.56 -2.25
CA THR A 30 2.69 -4.47 -0.80
C THR A 30 3.50 -3.23 -0.44
N VAL A 31 3.04 -2.49 0.55
CA VAL A 31 3.74 -1.32 1.10
C VAL A 31 3.95 -1.46 2.60
N LYS A 32 5.09 -1.00 3.11
CA LYS A 32 5.30 -0.78 4.54
C LYS A 32 5.33 0.71 4.82
N LEU A 33 4.42 1.19 5.67
CA LEU A 33 4.30 2.60 6.02
C LEU A 33 4.75 2.80 7.48
N LYS A 34 5.54 3.84 7.72
CA LYS A 34 5.95 4.29 9.05
C LYS A 34 5.12 5.52 9.44
N SER A 35 4.55 5.48 10.63
CA SER A 35 3.90 6.62 11.29
C SER A 35 4.28 6.61 12.76
N LYS A 36 4.99 7.64 13.25
CA LYS A 36 5.53 7.68 14.61
C LYS A 36 6.25 6.37 14.97
N ASP A 37 5.80 5.64 15.99
CA ASP A 37 6.38 4.36 16.41
C ASP A 37 5.80 3.14 15.68
N LEU A 38 4.74 3.31 14.90
CA LEU A 38 4.04 2.24 14.20
C LEU A 38 4.60 1.98 12.80
N ILE A 39 4.76 0.69 12.46
CA ILE A 39 4.99 0.23 11.08
C ILE A 39 3.85 -0.70 10.70
N VAL A 40 3.10 -0.35 9.67
CA VAL A 40 2.01 -1.18 9.14
C VAL A 40 2.35 -1.69 7.74
N THR A 41 1.71 -2.80 7.37
CA THR A 41 1.77 -3.33 6.00
C THR A 41 0.41 -3.16 5.33
N GLY A 42 0.38 -2.43 4.21
CA GLY A 42 -0.75 -2.30 3.31
C GLY A 42 -0.58 -3.20 2.08
N ARG A 43 -1.69 -3.68 1.51
CA ARG A 43 -1.71 -4.53 0.31
C ARG A 43 -2.79 -4.07 -0.66
N GLY A 44 -2.55 -4.20 -1.96
CA GLY A 44 -3.50 -3.88 -3.01
C GLY A 44 -3.35 -4.86 -4.17
N LEU A 45 -4.46 -5.22 -4.80
CA LEU A 45 -4.54 -6.26 -5.82
C LEU A 45 -5.48 -5.79 -6.93
N SER A 46 -4.95 -5.70 -8.15
CA SER A 46 -5.65 -5.29 -9.36
C SER A 46 -4.85 -5.76 -10.58
N THR A 47 -5.49 -5.84 -11.74
CA THR A 47 -4.81 -6.00 -13.03
C THR A 47 -4.05 -4.74 -13.44
N ASN A 48 -4.35 -3.59 -12.80
CA ASN A 48 -3.62 -2.35 -12.98
C ASN A 48 -2.69 -2.07 -11.80
N ILE A 49 -1.37 -2.08 -12.05
CA ILE A 49 -0.36 -1.84 -11.03
C ILE A 49 -0.53 -0.49 -10.31
N ILE A 50 -0.93 0.57 -11.01
CA ILE A 50 -1.12 1.88 -10.39
C ILE A 50 -2.28 1.82 -9.39
N GLU A 51 -3.37 1.16 -9.75
CA GLU A 51 -4.51 0.95 -8.86
C GLU A 51 -4.11 0.10 -7.65
N SER A 52 -3.40 -1.01 -7.86
CA SER A 52 -2.87 -1.84 -6.77
C SER A 52 -2.00 -1.03 -5.81
N SER A 53 -1.15 -0.13 -6.32
CA SER A 53 -0.29 0.71 -5.48
C SER A 53 -1.08 1.71 -4.65
N ILE A 54 -2.11 2.34 -5.23
CA ILE A 54 -3.00 3.26 -4.53
C ILE A 54 -3.77 2.51 -3.44
N MET A 55 -4.35 1.35 -3.77
CA MET A 55 -5.06 0.50 -2.82
C MET A 55 -4.14 0.06 -1.67
N ALA A 56 -2.92 -0.38 -1.97
CA ALA A 56 -1.95 -0.78 -0.95
C ALA A 56 -1.63 0.37 0.02
N TYR A 57 -1.43 1.58 -0.51
CA TYR A 57 -1.18 2.76 0.31
C TYR A 57 -2.40 3.12 1.17
N ILE A 58 -3.60 3.21 0.60
CA ILE A 58 -4.84 3.52 1.34
C ILE A 58 -5.09 2.47 2.44
N ASN A 59 -4.93 1.18 2.13
CA ASN A 59 -5.08 0.11 3.11
C ASN A 59 -4.05 0.21 4.24
N GLY A 60 -2.83 0.67 3.95
CA GLY A 60 -1.83 0.97 4.98
C GLY A 60 -2.26 2.16 5.84
N ILE A 61 -2.71 3.26 5.25
CA ILE A 61 -3.17 4.44 5.98
C ILE A 61 -4.36 4.11 6.89
N ASN A 62 -5.35 3.35 6.41
CA ASN A 62 -6.50 2.92 7.20
C ASN A 62 -6.05 2.12 8.44
N LYS A 63 -5.09 1.20 8.28
CA LYS A 63 -4.52 0.46 9.42
C LYS A 63 -3.82 1.36 10.43
N ILE A 64 -3.11 2.41 9.98
CA ILE A 64 -2.52 3.39 10.90
C ILE A 64 -3.62 4.08 11.70
N LEU A 65 -4.71 4.49 11.04
CA LEU A 65 -5.84 5.17 11.68
C LEU A 65 -6.62 4.28 12.65
N GLU A 66 -6.72 2.98 12.37
CA GLU A 66 -7.37 2.00 13.27
C GLU A 66 -6.54 1.70 14.53
N MET A 67 -5.22 1.86 14.45
CA MET A 67 -4.28 1.52 15.54
C MET A 67 -3.77 2.75 16.31
N ALA A 68 -4.11 3.95 15.86
CA ALA A 68 -3.77 5.24 16.49
C ALA A 68 -4.79 5.62 17.56
#